data_AF-A0A0L6TZE9-F1
#
_entry.id   AF-A0A0L6TZE9-F1
#
_cell.length_a   1.000
_cell.length_b   1.000
_cell.length_c   1.000
_cell.angle_alpha   90.00
_cell.angle_beta   90.00
_cell.angle_gamma   90.00
#
_symmetry.space_group_name_H-M   'P 1'
#
loop_
_entity.id
_entity.type
_entity.pdbx_description
1 polymer ?
#
loop_
_entity_poly.entity_id
_entity_poly.type
_entity_poly.pdbx_seq_one_letter_code
_entity_poly.pdbx_strand_id
1 'polypeptide(L)'
;MIKSETITILTTIAAIYQNFDINPLKQDVWHELLKDIDYQFAIMALTKTLKESKFPPTPADIIERAGVESFMVKGRAEIEGNGNKSIA
;
A
#
# COMPACT_ATOMS: atom_id res chain seq x y z
N MET A 1 4.45 5.77 6.64
CA MET A 1 5.46 5.90 5.58
C MET A 1 6.05 7.31 5.54
N ILE A 2 7.28 7.47 5.06
CA ILE A 2 7.93 8.77 4.86
C ILE A 2 7.59 9.39 3.49
N LYS A 3 7.89 10.68 3.30
CA LYS A 3 7.51 11.41 2.08
C LYS A 3 8.10 10.82 0.79
N SER A 4 9.33 10.33 0.82
CA SER A 4 9.95 9.68 -0.36
C SER A 4 9.21 8.42 -0.79
N GLU A 5 8.69 7.64 0.16
CA GLU A 5 7.88 6.44 -0.10
C GLU A 5 6.53 6.80 -0.74
N THR A 6 5.88 7.87 -0.28
CA THR A 6 4.68 8.40 -0.92
C THR A 6 4.95 8.85 -2.36
N ILE A 7 6.09 9.51 -2.60
CA ILE A 7 6.49 9.91 -3.96
C ILE A 7 6.70 8.67 -4.83
N THR A 8 7.31 7.59 -4.30
CA THR A 8 7.44 6.33 -5.03
C THR A 8 6.07 5.79 -5.44
N ILE A 9 5.09 5.72 -4.54
CA ILE A 9 3.70 5.31 -4.84
C ILE A 9 3.12 6.14 -5.99
N LEU A 10 3.21 7.46 -5.91
CA LEU A 10 2.70 8.36 -6.93
C LEU A 10 3.38 8.15 -8.29
N THR A 11 4.72 8.00 -8.30
CA THR A 11 5.48 7.77 -9.54
C THR A 11 5.15 6.42 -10.18
N THR A 12 4.89 5.38 -9.38
CA THR A 12 4.43 4.08 -9.88
C THR A 12 3.06 4.20 -10.55
N ILE A 13 2.14 4.98 -9.99
CA ILE A 13 0.83 5.24 -10.62
C ILE A 13 1.02 6.00 -11.94
N ALA A 14 1.82 7.07 -11.94
CA ALA A 14 2.10 7.86 -13.14
C ALA A 14 2.75 7.05 -14.28
N ALA A 15 3.55 6.04 -13.94
CA ALA A 15 4.17 5.16 -14.93
C ALA A 15 3.17 4.27 -15.68
N ILE A 16 1.97 4.04 -15.12
CA ILE A 16 0.93 3.20 -15.73
C ILE A 16 -0.15 4.03 -16.39
N TYR A 17 -0.55 5.15 -15.77
CA TYR A 17 -1.66 5.96 -16.25
C TYR A 17 -1.18 7.27 -16.87
N GLN A 18 -1.32 7.37 -18.20
CA GLN A 18 -0.79 8.48 -19.01
C GLN A 18 -1.25 9.88 -18.56
N ASN A 19 -2.44 10.01 -17.95
CA ASN A 19 -3.03 11.28 -17.52
C ASN A 19 -2.94 11.50 -16.00
N PHE A 20 -1.89 10.99 -15.37
CA PHE A 20 -1.69 11.11 -13.92
C PHE A 20 -0.52 12.06 -13.60
N ASP A 21 -0.82 13.36 -13.52
CA ASP A 21 0.20 14.36 -13.19
C ASP A 21 0.49 14.41 -11.69
N ILE A 22 1.78 14.45 -11.37
CA ILE A 22 2.28 14.61 -10.01
C ILE A 22 2.78 16.05 -9.85
N ASN A 23 2.29 16.74 -8.82
CA ASN A 23 2.75 18.07 -8.44
C ASN A 23 2.99 18.11 -6.92
N PRO A 24 3.68 19.15 -6.40
CA PRO A 24 4.02 19.24 -4.98
C PRO A 24 2.80 19.16 -4.05
N LEU A 25 1.71 19.85 -4.40
CA LEU A 25 0.46 19.80 -3.62
C LEU A 25 -0.10 18.38 -3.52
N LYS A 26 -0.12 17.64 -4.65
CA LYS A 26 -0.58 16.25 -4.68
C LYS A 26 0.32 15.35 -3.83
N GLN A 27 1.64 15.55 -3.87
CA GLN A 27 2.58 14.81 -3.01
C GLN A 27 2.31 15.05 -1.53
N ASP A 28 2.07 16.30 -1.13
CA ASP A 28 1.80 16.66 0.27
C ASP A 28 0.47 16.07 0.76
N VAL A 29 -0.60 16.21 -0.03
CA VAL A 29 -1.92 15.66 0.30
C VAL A 29 -1.86 14.13 0.39
N TRP A 30 -1.23 13.46 -0.57
CA TRP A 30 -1.10 12.01 -0.54
C TRP A 30 -0.26 11.54 0.65
N HIS A 31 0.81 12.28 0.99
CA HIS A 31 1.63 11.95 2.13
C HIS A 31 0.83 12.07 3.43
N GLU A 32 0.07 13.15 3.59
CA GLU A 32 -0.78 13.35 4.78
C GLU A 32 -1.82 12.23 4.95
N LEU A 33 -2.39 11.73 3.85
CA LEU A 33 -3.39 10.65 3.88
C LEU A 33 -2.76 9.26 4.12
N LEU A 34 -1.50 9.06 3.71
CA LEU A 34 -0.85 7.76 3.73
C LEU A 34 0.19 7.60 4.86
N LYS A 35 0.56 8.67 5.57
CA LYS A 35 1.67 8.67 6.54
C LYS A 35 1.53 7.63 7.65
N ASP A 36 0.30 7.28 8.05
CA ASP A 36 0.03 6.31 9.11
C ASP A 36 0.07 4.85 8.63
N ILE A 37 0.18 4.64 7.32
CA ILE A 37 0.26 3.31 6.71
C ILE A 37 1.74 2.90 6.59
N ASP A 38 2.04 1.65 6.95
CA ASP A 38 3.33 1.03 6.70
C ASP A 38 3.56 0.88 5.19
N TYR A 39 4.73 1.31 4.72
CA TYR A 39 5.06 1.33 3.30
C TYR A 39 4.96 -0.05 2.66
N GLN A 40 5.36 -1.11 3.36
CA GLN A 40 5.29 -2.48 2.86
C GLN A 40 3.85 -2.86 2.47
N PHE A 41 2.87 -2.55 3.32
CA PHE A 41 1.48 -2.88 3.02
C PHE A 41 0.89 -1.96 1.95
N ALA A 42 1.27 -0.67 1.94
CA ALA A 42 0.84 0.26 0.91
C ALA A 42 1.32 -0.14 -0.50
N ILE A 43 2.58 -0.54 -0.65
CA ILE A 43 3.13 -0.93 -1.96
C ILE A 43 2.56 -2.28 -2.43
N MET A 44 2.31 -3.22 -1.51
CA MET A 44 1.62 -4.48 -1.81
C MET A 44 0.19 -4.21 -2.29
N ALA A 45 -0.55 -3.37 -1.57
CA ALA A 45 -1.90 -2.96 -1.92
C ALA A 45 -1.94 -2.30 -3.31
N LEU A 46 -1.07 -1.31 -3.53
CA LEU A 46 -0.94 -0.64 -4.83
C LEU A 46 -0.68 -1.65 -5.94
N THR A 47 0.32 -2.53 -5.78
CA THR A 47 0.70 -3.51 -6.80
C THR A 47 -0.48 -4.41 -7.20
N LYS A 48 -1.27 -4.87 -6.23
CA LYS A 48 -2.47 -5.66 -6.52
C LYS A 48 -3.53 -4.85 -7.24
N THR A 49 -3.78 -3.62 -6.78
CA THR A 49 -4.78 -2.74 -7.40
C THR A 49 -4.42 -2.43 -8.85
N LEU A 50 -3.15 -2.18 -9.16
CA LEU A 50 -2.69 -1.92 -10.53
C LEU A 50 -2.84 -3.13 -11.47
N LYS A 51 -2.85 -4.37 -10.93
CA LYS A 51 -3.10 -5.58 -11.71
C LYS A 51 -4.58 -5.81 -12.04
N GLU A 52 -5.47 -5.26 -11.22
CA GLU A 52 -6.90 -5.55 -11.25
C GLU A 52 -7.74 -4.38 -11.78
N SER A 53 -7.24 -3.15 -11.63
CA SER A 53 -7.95 -1.92 -11.99
C SER A 53 -7.45 -1.30 -13.29
N LYS A 54 -8.41 -0.97 -14.17
CA LYS A 54 -8.17 -0.16 -15.37
C LYS A 54 -8.06 1.34 -15.07
N PHE A 55 -8.45 1.77 -13.87
CA PHE A 55 -8.49 3.17 -13.46
C PHE A 55 -7.43 3.47 -12.38
N PRO A 56 -6.87 4.70 -12.37
CA PRO A 56 -5.90 5.09 -11.35
C PRO A 56 -6.49 4.96 -9.95
N PRO A 57 -5.78 4.34 -9.00
CA PRO A 57 -6.24 4.26 -7.62
C PRO A 57 -6.21 5.64 -6.95
N THR A 58 -7.08 5.80 -5.98
CA THR A 58 -7.08 6.90 -5.02
C THR A 58 -6.30 6.49 -3.76
N PRO A 59 -5.96 7.44 -2.86
CA PRO A 59 -5.40 7.09 -1.56
C PRO A 59 -6.30 6.15 -0.75
N ALA A 60 -7.63 6.31 -0.85
CA ALA A 60 -8.60 5.47 -0.14
C ALA A 60 -8.50 4.00 -0.56
N ASP A 61 -8.38 3.73 -1.86
CA ASP A 61 -8.21 2.36 -2.39
C ASP A 61 -6.96 1.68 -1.82
N ILE A 62 -5.87 2.45 -1.67
CA ILE A 62 -4.61 1.95 -1.09
C ILE A 62 -4.78 1.69 0.41
N ILE A 63 -5.42 2.61 1.15
CA ILE A 63 -5.64 2.49 2.59
C ILE A 63 -6.49 1.27 2.91
N GLU A 64 -7.63 1.10 2.24
CA GLU A 64 -8.55 -0.02 2.45
C GLU A 64 -7.82 -1.35 2.22
N ARG A 65 -7.15 -1.48 1.08
CA ARG A 65 -6.47 -2.73 0.72
C ARG A 65 -5.24 -2.97 1.58
N ALA A 66 -4.47 -1.95 1.97
CA ALA A 66 -3.35 -2.10 2.89
C ALA A 66 -3.78 -2.61 4.27
N GLY A 67 -4.97 -2.21 4.75
CA GLY A 67 -5.58 -2.75 5.96
C GLY A 67 -5.83 -4.26 5.85
N VAL A 68 -6.36 -4.71 4.72
CA VAL A 68 -6.56 -6.15 4.43
C VAL A 68 -5.22 -6.89 4.38
N GLU A 69 -4.21 -6.36 3.67
CA GLU A 69 -2.89 -7.00 3.60
C GLU A 69 -2.23 -7.13 4.98
N SER A 70 -2.31 -6.07 5.79
CA SER A 70 -1.76 -6.08 7.15
C SER A 70 -2.43 -7.16 8.01
N PHE A 71 -3.76 -7.26 7.94
CA PHE A 71 -4.51 -8.28 8.66
C PHE A 71 -4.15 -9.71 8.20
N MET A 72 -4.08 -9.93 6.88
CA MET A 72 -3.76 -11.25 6.32
C MET A 72 -2.33 -11.71 6.66
N VAL A 73 -1.36 -10.79 6.68
CA VAL A 73 0.02 -11.11 7.08
C VAL A 73 0.11 -11.45 8.57
N LYS A 74 -0.59 -10.72 9.45
CA LYS A 74 -0.64 -11.01 10.88
C LYS A 74 -1.26 -12.38 11.16
N GLY A 75 -2.39 -12.69 10.51
CA GLY A 75 -3.05 -13.99 10.66
C GLY A 75 -2.17 -15.18 10.23
N ARG A 76 -1.38 -15.04 9.16
CA ARG A 76 -0.43 -16.09 8.76
C ARG A 76 0.68 -16.31 9.79
N ALA A 77 1.26 -15.22 10.30
CA ALA A 77 2.33 -15.29 11.30
C ALA A 77 1.86 -15.97 12.61
N GLU A 78 0.61 -15.74 13.02
CA GLU A 78 0.01 -16.38 14.20
C GLU A 78 -0.17 -17.89 14.03
N ILE A 79 -0.59 -18.35 12.84
CA ILE A 79 -0.74 -19.78 12.52
C ILE A 79 0.64 -20.46 12.54
N GLU A 80 1.65 -19.85 11.92
CA GLU A 80 3.02 -20.38 11.89
C GLU A 80 3.69 -20.40 13.28
N GLY A 81 3.42 -19.39 14.11
CA GLY A 81 3.94 -19.30 15.48
C GLY A 81 3.36 -20.35 16.46
N ASN A 82 2.11 -20.78 16.25
CA ASN A 82 1.49 -21.82 17.07
C ASN A 82 1.90 -23.24 16.67
N GLY A 83 2.27 -23.48 15.41
CA GLY A 83 2.76 -24.80 14.95
C GLY A 83 4.05 -25.24 15.65
N ASN A 84 4.92 -24.31 16.02
CA ASN A 84 6.19 -24.61 16.69
C ASN A 84 6.08 -24.85 18.21
N LYS A 85 4.91 -24.60 18.83
CA LYS A 85 4.72 -24.82 20.29
C LYS A 85 4.15 -26.20 20.62
N SER A 86 3.84 -27.04 19.63
CA SER A 86 3.18 -28.34 19.84
C SER A 86 4.13 -29.54 19.86
N ILE A 87 5.46 -29.35 19.78
CA ILE A 87 6.46 -30.44 19.69
C ILE A 87 7.54 -30.38 20.79
N ALA A 88 7.32 -29.62 21.85
CA ALA A 88 8.21 -29.59 23.02
C ALA A 88 7.58 -30.31 24.22
#